data_AF-A0A6C1SXT7-F1
#
_entry.id   AF-A0A6C1SXT7-F1
#
_cell.length_a   1.000
_cell.length_b   1.000
_cell.length_c   1.000
_cell.angle_alpha   90.00
_cell.angle_beta   90.00
_cell.angle_gamma   90.00
#
_symmetry.space_group_name_H-M   'P 1'
#
loop_
_entity.id
_entity.type
_entity.pdbx_description
1 polymer ?
#
loop_
_entity_poly.entity_id
_entity_poly.type
_entity_poly.pdbx_seq_one_letter_code
_entity_poly.pdbx_strand_id
1 'polypeptide(L)'
;MILAGDIGGTKTVLALVDPIAGPAHPLREERFTSKEYDSLDAIIRQFLGDTRDRPTAASFGIAGRVAGRQCQATNLPWFIDADVISREFGIPEVHLLNDLQAVATAVPRLEAGDLCILNE
;
A
#
# COMPACT_ATOMS: atom_id res chain seq x y z
N MET A 1 -9.38 0.06 10.87
CA MET A 1 -8.94 0.62 9.57
C MET A 1 -7.71 -0.13 9.11
N ILE A 2 -7.56 -0.29 7.80
CA ILE A 2 -6.38 -0.89 7.17
C ILE A 2 -5.74 0.19 6.30
N LEU A 3 -4.41 0.33 6.40
CA LEU A 3 -3.64 1.16 5.48
C LEU A 3 -3.20 0.31 4.29
N ALA A 4 -3.74 0.58 3.11
CA ALA A 4 -3.31 -0.08 1.87
C ALA A 4 -2.39 0.86 1.07
N GLY A 5 -1.41 0.30 0.37
CA GLY A 5 -0.63 1.08 -0.58
C GLY A 5 -0.18 0.31 -1.81
N ASP A 6 -0.14 1.02 -2.93
CA ASP A 6 0.44 0.60 -4.21
C ASP A 6 1.64 1.49 -4.52
N ILE A 7 2.84 0.90 -4.47
CA ILE A 7 4.13 1.61 -4.49
C ILE A 7 4.81 1.30 -5.82
N GLY A 8 4.68 2.23 -6.75
CA GLY A 8 5.37 2.24 -8.04
C GLY A 8 6.58 3.16 -8.04
N GLY A 9 7.42 3.02 -9.06
CA GLY A 9 8.64 3.83 -9.22
C GLY A 9 8.40 5.33 -9.46
N THR A 10 7.23 5.69 -9.99
CA THR A 10 6.87 7.09 -10.28
C THR A 10 5.77 7.61 -9.37
N LYS A 11 4.87 6.73 -8.94
CA LYS A 11 3.67 7.07 -8.20
C LYS A 11 3.48 6.09 -7.06
N THR A 12 3.10 6.62 -5.90
CA THR A 12 2.63 5.85 -4.75
C THR A 12 1.19 6.24 -4.48
N VAL A 13 0.31 5.26 -4.27
CA VAL A 13 -1.08 5.47 -3.85
C VAL A 13 -1.24 4.89 -2.46
N LEU A 14 -1.76 5.67 -1.52
CA LEU A 14 -2.13 5.19 -0.19
C LEU A 14 -3.63 5.34 0.01
N ALA A 15 -4.24 4.38 0.69
CA ALA A 15 -5.64 4.41 1.04
C ALA A 15 -5.88 3.91 2.48
N LEU A 16 -6.83 4.54 3.18
CA LEU A 16 -7.42 3.99 4.40
C LEU A 16 -8.71 3.27 4.03
N VAL A 17 -8.78 2.00 4.43
CA VAL A 17 -9.89 1.11 4.10
C VAL A 17 -10.59 0.68 5.39
N ASP A 18 -11.92 0.69 5.35
CA ASP A 18 -12.73 0.03 6.37
C ASP A 18 -12.76 -1.48 6.09
N PRO A 19 -12.36 -2.34 7.04
CA PRO A 19 -12.31 -3.79 6.81
C PRO A 19 -13.69 -4.42 6.55
N ILE A 20 -14.78 -3.77 6.97
CA ILE A 20 -16.16 -4.22 6.76
C ILE A 20 -16.67 -3.73 5.40
N ALA A 21 -16.44 -2.45 5.07
CA ALA A 21 -16.90 -1.88 3.79
C ALA A 21 -16.06 -2.36 2.59
N GLY A 22 -14.82 -2.78 2.84
CA GLY A 22 -13.92 -3.28 1.81
C GLY A 22 -13.26 -2.16 0.97
N PRO A 23 -12.41 -2.54 0.00
CA PRO A 23 -11.57 -1.60 -0.73
C PRO A 23 -12.30 -0.79 -1.81
N ALA A 24 -13.56 -1.13 -2.15
CA ALA A 24 -14.33 -0.44 -3.19
C ALA A 24 -14.60 1.04 -2.86
N HIS A 25 -14.69 1.37 -1.57
CA HIS A 25 -14.95 2.72 -1.08
C HIS A 25 -13.97 3.06 0.06
N PRO A 26 -12.73 3.44 -0.28
CA PRO A 26 -11.76 3.83 0.74
C PRO A 26 -12.24 5.07 1.49
N LEU A 27 -11.99 5.09 2.81
CA LEU A 27 -12.26 6.23 3.68
C LEU A 27 -11.45 7.46 3.28
N ARG A 28 -10.24 7.23 2.75
CA ARG A 28 -9.36 8.23 2.16
C ARG A 28 -8.45 7.55 1.15
N GLU A 29 -8.21 8.20 0.01
CA GLU A 29 -7.19 7.80 -0.98
C GLU A 29 -6.39 9.05 -1.37
N GLU A 30 -5.06 8.94 -1.37
CA GLU A 30 -4.17 9.99 -1.84
C GLU A 30 -3.06 9.44 -2.73
N ARG A 31 -2.56 10.30 -3.61
CA ARG A 31 -1.56 9.97 -4.63
C ARG A 31 -0.35 10.87 -4.45
N PHE A 32 0.82 10.26 -4.46
CA PHE A 32 2.10 10.91 -4.24
C PHE A 32 3.03 10.65 -5.41
N THR A 33 3.78 11.67 -5.83
CA THR A 33 4.88 11.52 -6.78
C THR A 33 6.06 10.90 -6.05
N SER A 34 6.37 9.63 -6.30
CA SER A 34 7.36 8.89 -5.49
C SER A 34 8.71 9.59 -5.42
N LYS A 35 9.17 10.23 -6.50
CA LYS A 35 10.47 10.91 -6.54
C LYS A 35 10.58 12.19 -5.70
N GLU A 36 9.46 12.70 -5.19
CA GLU A 36 9.46 13.87 -4.29
C GLU A 36 9.74 13.48 -2.83
N TYR A 37 9.91 12.17 -2.55
CA TYR A 37 10.11 11.63 -1.20
C TYR A 37 11.35 10.74 -1.12
N ASP A 38 12.05 10.84 0.00
CA ASP A 38 13.26 10.05 0.26
C ASP A 38 12.95 8.62 0.73
N SER A 39 11.73 8.36 1.20
CA SER A 39 11.28 7.03 1.65
C SER A 39 9.76 6.86 1.60
N LEU A 40 9.31 5.60 1.71
CA LEU A 40 7.89 5.28 1.90
C LEU A 40 7.37 5.82 3.25
N ASP A 41 8.19 5.79 4.30
CA ASP A 41 7.85 6.28 5.64
C ASP A 41 7.48 7.77 5.61
N ALA A 42 8.19 8.58 4.80
CA ALA A 42 7.86 9.99 4.61
C ALA A 42 6.45 10.19 4.01
N ILE A 43 6.08 9.35 3.04
CA ILE A 43 4.74 9.36 2.45
C ILE A 43 3.69 8.90 3.46
N ILE A 44 3.94 7.81 4.18
CA ILE A 44 3.01 7.32 5.22
C ILE A 44 2.79 8.39 6.29
N ARG A 45 3.86 9.04 6.73
CA ARG A 45 3.80 10.13 7.72
C ARG A 45 2.99 11.31 7.23
N GLN A 46 3.20 11.75 5.99
CA GLN A 46 2.40 12.84 5.42
C GLN A 46 0.93 12.43 5.28
N PHE A 47 0.67 11.22 4.79
CA PHE A 47 -0.67 10.71 4.60
C PHE A 47 -1.42 10.61 5.94
N LEU A 48 -0.84 9.95 6.94
CA LEU A 48 -1.47 9.84 8.27
C LEU A 48 -1.51 11.20 9.00
N GLY A 49 -0.55 12.10 8.73
CA GLY A 49 -0.50 13.46 9.28
C GLY A 49 -0.72 13.50 10.79
N ASP A 50 -1.40 14.55 11.26
CA ASP A 50 -1.87 14.67 12.65
C ASP A 50 -3.25 14.03 12.87
N THR A 51 -3.70 13.16 11.96
CA THR A 51 -5.04 12.57 12.12
C THR A 51 -5.06 11.59 13.30
N ARG A 52 -6.27 11.37 13.83
CA ARG A 52 -6.52 10.32 14.83
C ARG A 52 -6.65 8.94 14.19
N ASP A 53 -6.30 8.78 12.91
CA ASP A 53 -6.39 7.51 12.25
C ASP A 53 -5.35 6.56 12.84
N ARG A 54 -5.80 5.40 13.32
CA ARG A 54 -4.97 4.35 13.89
C ARG A 54 -5.26 3.05 13.14
N PRO A 55 -4.67 2.86 11.95
CA PRO A 55 -4.80 1.61 11.23
C PRO A 55 -4.22 0.47 12.07
N THR A 56 -4.94 -0.64 12.15
CA THR A 56 -4.52 -1.83 12.91
C THR A 56 -3.70 -2.80 12.07
N ALA A 57 -3.72 -2.62 10.75
CA ALA A 57 -2.91 -3.36 9.80
C ALA A 57 -2.52 -2.46 8.62
N ALA A 58 -1.42 -2.78 7.97
CA ALA A 58 -0.99 -2.19 6.73
C ALA A 58 -0.54 -3.25 5.71
N SER A 59 -0.82 -3.01 4.43
CA SER A 59 -0.41 -3.87 3.34
C SER A 59 0.06 -3.04 2.15
N PHE A 60 1.28 -3.28 1.70
CA PHE A 60 1.91 -2.54 0.61
C PHE A 60 2.28 -3.48 -0.54
N GLY A 61 1.70 -3.25 -1.72
CA GLY A 61 2.15 -3.84 -2.99
C GLY A 61 3.28 -2.97 -3.55
N ILE A 62 4.44 -3.57 -3.83
CA ILE A 62 5.66 -2.83 -4.16
C ILE A 62 6.24 -3.35 -5.46
N ALA A 63 6.54 -2.43 -6.39
CA ALA A 63 7.34 -2.68 -7.57
C ALA A 63 8.81 -2.92 -7.17
N GLY A 64 9.08 -4.11 -6.65
CA GLY A 64 10.34 -4.48 -6.02
C GLY A 64 10.39 -5.94 -5.63
N ARG A 65 11.61 -6.43 -5.35
CA ARG A 65 11.79 -7.76 -4.78
C ARG A 65 11.50 -7.69 -3.29
N VAL A 66 10.48 -8.43 -2.85
CA VAL A 66 10.20 -8.63 -1.41
C VAL A 66 10.92 -9.90 -0.94
N ALA A 67 11.66 -9.79 0.16
CA ALA A 67 12.34 -10.89 0.83
C ALA A 67 11.96 -10.87 2.32
N GLY A 68 11.05 -11.76 2.71
CA GLY A 68 10.53 -11.79 4.08
C GLY A 68 9.77 -10.50 4.41
N ARG A 69 10.29 -9.72 5.36
CA ARG A 69 9.69 -8.46 5.85
C ARG A 69 10.34 -7.20 5.29
N GLN A 70 11.18 -7.36 4.28
CA GLN A 70 11.96 -6.28 3.68
C GLN A 70 11.77 -6.25 2.17
N CYS A 71 11.87 -5.06 1.58
CA CYS A 71 11.78 -4.86 0.14
C CYS A 71 12.76 -3.80 -0.33
N GLN A 72 13.46 -4.10 -1.43
CA GLN A 72 14.17 -3.10 -2.22
C GLN A 72 13.28 -2.71 -3.40
N ALA A 73 12.85 -1.45 -3.45
CA ALA A 73 12.11 -0.93 -4.59
C ALA A 73 13.01 -0.91 -5.84
N THR A 74 12.51 -1.34 -6.99
CA THR A 74 13.32 -1.52 -8.20
C THR A 74 13.79 -0.19 -8.80
N ASN A 75 12.91 0.81 -8.82
CA ASN A 75 13.13 2.10 -9.50
C ASN A 75 13.25 3.28 -8.54
N LEU A 76 13.40 3.01 -7.24
CA LEU A 76 13.54 3.99 -6.18
C LEU A 76 14.68 3.55 -5.25
N PRO A 77 15.42 4.49 -4.64
CA PRO A 77 16.47 4.15 -3.68
C PRO A 77 15.92 3.65 -2.34
N TRP A 78 14.61 3.40 -2.25
CA TRP A 78 13.94 3.05 -1.01
C TRP A 78 14.21 1.61 -0.61
N PHE A 79 14.71 1.47 0.61
CA PHE A 79 14.69 0.22 1.36
C PHE A 79 13.52 0.26 2.35
N ILE A 80 12.59 -0.68 2.21
CA ILE A 80 11.35 -0.72 3.00
C ILE A 80 11.44 -1.89 3.97
N ASP A 81 11.22 -1.62 5.25
CA ASP A 81 11.23 -2.61 6.31
C ASP A 81 9.92 -2.54 7.11
N ALA A 82 9.18 -3.65 7.11
CA ALA A 82 7.88 -3.73 7.76
C ALA A 82 7.95 -3.53 9.29
N ASP A 83 9.06 -3.91 9.93
CA ASP A 83 9.25 -3.73 11.37
C ASP A 83 9.54 -2.27 11.71
N VAL A 84 10.22 -1.54 10.82
CA VAL A 84 10.41 -0.09 10.96
C VAL A 84 9.07 0.63 10.87
N ILE A 85 8.30 0.38 9.82
CA ILE A 85 6.95 0.95 9.64
C ILE A 85 6.04 0.61 10.83
N SER A 86 6.05 -0.64 11.27
CA SER A 86 5.23 -1.09 12.40
C SER A 86 5.52 -0.29 13.68
N ARG A 87 6.80 -0.12 14.02
CA ARG A 87 7.22 0.65 15.21
C ARG A 87 6.97 2.14 15.05
N GLU A 88 7.27 2.71 13.89
CA GLU A 88 7.18 4.15 13.66
C GLU A 88 5.74 4.65 13.69
N PHE A 89 4.82 3.91 13.08
CA PHE A 89 3.42 4.32 12.95
C PHE A 89 2.48 3.61 13.94
N GLY A 90 3.01 2.74 14.80
CA GLY A 90 2.23 1.98 15.77
C GLY A 90 1.23 1.03 15.13
N ILE A 91 1.58 0.45 13.98
CA ILE A 91 0.72 -0.47 13.22
C ILE A 91 1.16 -1.91 13.55
N PRO A 92 0.35 -2.70 14.26
CA PRO A 92 0.76 -4.03 14.73
C PRO A 92 1.12 -5.01 13.60
N GLU A 93 0.36 -4.99 12.50
CA GLU A 93 0.55 -5.91 11.38
C GLU A 93 0.93 -5.14 10.13
N VAL A 94 2.11 -5.43 9.57
CA VAL A 94 2.59 -4.83 8.33
C VAL A 94 3.03 -5.92 7.37
N HIS A 95 2.41 -5.93 6.19
CA HIS A 95 2.66 -6.88 5.11
C HIS A 95 3.25 -6.17 3.90
N LEU A 96 4.33 -6.72 3.36
CA LEU A 96 4.90 -6.29 2.08
C LEU A 96 4.65 -7.40 1.07
N LEU A 97 4.14 -7.04 -0.10
CA LEU A 97 3.96 -7.94 -1.23
C LEU A 97 4.64 -7.33 -2.45
N ASN A 98 5.13 -8.20 -3.34
CA ASN A 98 5.43 -7.73 -4.68
C ASN A 98 4.11 -7.27 -5.36
N ASP A 99 4.20 -6.29 -6.25
CA ASP A 99 3.06 -5.76 -7.01
C ASP A 99 2.25 -6.83 -7.75
N LEU A 100 2.90 -7.75 -8.48
CA LEU A 100 2.19 -8.86 -9.14
C LEU A 100 1.55 -9.83 -8.14
N GLN A 101 2.19 -10.05 -7.00
CA GLN A 101 1.61 -10.87 -5.93
C GLN A 101 0.36 -10.20 -5.32
N ALA A 102 0.40 -8.88 -5.13
CA ALA A 102 -0.75 -8.11 -4.67
C ALA A 102 -1.92 -8.21 -5.67
N VAL A 103 -1.64 -8.04 -6.97
CA VAL A 103 -2.64 -8.23 -8.04
C VAL A 103 -3.21 -9.65 -8.02
N ALA A 104 -2.36 -10.68 -8.00
CA ALA A 104 -2.80 -12.08 -7.97
C ALA A 104 -3.68 -12.39 -6.74
N THR A 105 -3.44 -11.73 -5.61
CA THR A 105 -4.26 -11.86 -4.39
C THR A 105 -5.61 -11.14 -4.54
N ALA A 106 -5.67 -10.07 -5.33
CA ALA A 106 -6.89 -9.30 -5.58
C ALA A 106 -7.82 -9.95 -6.61
N VAL A 107 -7.29 -10.61 -7.64
CA VAL A 107 -8.08 -11.19 -8.76
C VAL A 107 -9.26 -12.06 -8.28
N PRO A 108 -9.11 -13.01 -7.33
CA PRO A 108 -10.23 -13.84 -6.88
C PRO A 108 -11.32 -13.08 -6.12
N ARG A 109 -11.10 -11.80 -5.79
CA ARG A 109 -12.02 -10.94 -5.04
C ARG A 109 -12.77 -9.96 -5.93
N LEU A 110 -12.43 -9.89 -7.22
CA LEU A 110 -13.12 -9.04 -8.18
C LEU A 110 -14.54 -9.58 -8.41
N GLU A 111 -15.51 -8.69 -8.42
CA GLU A 111 -16.90 -9.00 -8.69
C GLU A 111 -17.24 -8.74 -10.16
N ALA A 112 -18.43 -9.18 -10.61
CA ALA A 112 -18.86 -8.98 -11.99
C ALA A 112 -18.85 -7.50 -12.41
N GLY A 113 -19.06 -6.58 -11.47
CA GLY A 113 -19.00 -5.13 -11.71
C GLY A 113 -17.58 -4.58 -11.93
N ASP A 114 -16.54 -5.33 -11.55
CA ASP A 114 -15.14 -4.95 -11.75
C ASP A 114 -14.58 -5.45 -13.10
N LEU A 115 -15.34 -6.29 -13.81
CA LEU A 115 -14.92 -6.89 -15.08
C LEU A 115 -15.38 -6.05 -16.27
N CYS A 116 -14.48 -5.87 -17.23
CA CYS A 116 -14.78 -5.22 -18.51
C CYS A 116 -14.36 -6.15 -19.66
N ILE A 117 -15.29 -6.47 -20.56
CA ILE A 117 -15.00 -7.27 -21.75
C ILE A 117 -14.21 -6.41 -22.73
N LEU A 118 -13.00 -6.83 -23.07
CA LEU A 118 -12.15 -6.10 -24.01
C LEU A 118 -12.40 -6.51 -25.46
N ASN A 119 -12.79 -7.76 -25.71
CA ASN A 119 -13.17 -8.31 -27.02
C ASN A 119 -14.15 -9.49 -26.84
N GLU A 120 -15.14 -9.59 -27.73
CA GLU A 120 -16.08 -10.72 -27.85
C GLU A 120 -15.65 -11.71 -28.93
#